data_AF-A0A6L3EIP6-F1
#
_entry.id   AF-A0A6L3EIP6-F1
#
_cell.length_a   1.000
_cell.length_b   1.000
_cell.length_c   1.000
_cell.angle_alpha   90.00
_cell.angle_beta   90.00
_cell.angle_gamma   90.00
#
_symmetry.space_group_name_H-M   'P 1'
#
loop_
_entity.id
_entity.type
_entity.pdbx_description
1 polymer ?
#
loop_
_entity_poly.entity_id
_entity_poly.type
_entity_poly.pdbx_seq_one_letter_code
_entity_poly.pdbx_strand_id
1 'polypeptide(L)'
;AARVASGAGIPVLAFTDSSASPLAANADCTFVIPSTGDFYVNSTAAWVALLEGILTLVARELGDEAKRTLRSREALFQTLGISL
;
A
#
# COMPACT_ATOMS: atom_id res chain seq x y z
N ALA A 1 2.39 -16.73 4.23
CA ALA A 1 3.20 -15.59 4.70
C ALA A 1 2.66 -15.00 6.00
N ALA A 2 1.46 -14.39 6.01
CA ALA A 2 0.88 -13.73 7.19
C ALA A 2 0.87 -14.59 8.48
N ARG A 3 0.34 -15.82 8.43
CA ARG A 3 0.37 -16.75 9.57
C ARG A 3 1.78 -17.03 10.10
N VAL A 4 2.77 -17.15 9.22
CA VAL A 4 4.16 -17.42 9.61
C VAL A 4 4.79 -16.17 10.24
N ALA A 5 4.55 -14.99 9.67
CA ALA A 5 5.03 -13.72 10.20
C ALA A 5 4.42 -13.41 11.58
N SER A 6 3.09 -13.57 11.71
CA SER A 6 2.37 -13.43 12.98
C SER A 6 2.88 -14.43 14.02
N GLY A 7 3.07 -15.71 13.65
CA GLY A 7 3.65 -16.72 14.53
C GLY A 7 5.09 -16.44 14.99
N ALA A 8 5.82 -15.60 14.25
CA ALA A 8 7.16 -15.13 14.59
C ALA A 8 7.17 -13.78 15.34
N GLY A 9 6.00 -13.23 15.69
CA GLY A 9 5.88 -11.93 16.37
C GLY A 9 6.17 -10.72 15.49
N ILE A 10 6.15 -10.88 14.16
CA ILE A 10 6.33 -9.77 13.21
C ILE A 10 4.96 -9.11 13.00
N PRO A 11 4.83 -7.78 13.15
CA PRO A 11 3.59 -7.07 12.87
C PRO A 11 3.13 -7.27 11.42
N VAL A 12 1.85 -7.62 11.25
CA VAL A 12 1.21 -7.90 9.97
C VAL A 12 0.09 -6.89 9.72
N LEU A 13 0.24 -6.10 8.65
CA LEU A 13 -0.82 -5.30 8.07
C LEU A 13 -1.40 -6.01 6.85
N ALA A 14 -2.71 -6.31 6.87
CA ALA A 14 -3.41 -6.96 5.78
C ALA A 14 -4.25 -5.98 4.96
N PHE A 15 -4.21 -6.15 3.65
CA PHE A 15 -5.16 -5.56 2.71
C PHE A 15 -5.90 -6.70 2.02
N THR A 16 -7.23 -6.69 2.05
CA THR A 16 -8.07 -7.75 1.49
C THR A 16 -9.42 -7.19 1.10
N ASP A 17 -10.20 -7.91 0.30
CA ASP A 17 -11.58 -7.57 -0.02
C ASP A 17 -12.61 -8.29 0.87
N SER A 18 -12.15 -9.17 1.75
CA SER A 18 -13.02 -9.91 2.66
C SER A 18 -12.41 -10.02 4.05
N SER A 19 -13.19 -9.63 5.06
CA SER A 19 -12.87 -9.82 6.48
C SER A 19 -12.78 -11.30 6.88
N ALA A 20 -13.43 -12.19 6.11
CA ALA A 20 -13.38 -13.63 6.34
C ALA A 20 -12.14 -14.29 5.71
N SER A 21 -11.24 -13.51 5.08
CA SER A 21 -10.06 -14.08 4.44
C SER A 21 -9.09 -14.69 5.48
N PRO A 22 -8.39 -15.80 5.16
CA PRO A 22 -7.33 -16.33 6.01
C PRO A 22 -6.18 -15.34 6.26
N LEU A 23 -6.05 -14.33 5.40
CA LEU A 23 -5.11 -13.24 5.55
C LEU A 23 -5.50 -12.33 6.72
N ALA A 24 -6.76 -11.90 6.79
CA ALA A 24 -7.29 -11.06 7.87
C ALA A 24 -7.19 -11.73 9.25
N ALA A 25 -7.41 -13.05 9.30
CA ALA A 25 -7.35 -13.82 10.55
C ALA A 25 -5.96 -13.84 11.22
N ASN A 26 -4.89 -13.50 10.49
CA ASN A 26 -3.50 -13.54 10.98
C ASN A 26 -2.84 -12.15 10.94
N ALA A 27 -3.62 -11.07 10.96
CA ALA A 27 -3.14 -9.70 10.86
C ALA A 27 -3.46 -8.88 12.10
N ASP A 28 -2.54 -8.01 12.51
CA ASP A 28 -2.73 -7.07 13.62
C ASP A 28 -3.66 -5.92 13.24
N CYS A 29 -3.63 -5.54 11.97
CA CYS A 29 -4.52 -4.55 11.39
C CYS A 29 -4.94 -5.01 9.99
N THR A 30 -6.22 -4.82 9.66
CA THR A 30 -6.78 -5.22 8.37
C THR A 30 -7.57 -4.07 7.75
N PHE A 31 -7.22 -3.71 6.52
CA PHE A 31 -8.06 -2.91 5.65
C PHE A 31 -8.88 -3.83 4.74
N VAL A 32 -10.21 -3.75 4.87
CA VAL A 32 -11.14 -4.45 3.97
C VAL A 32 -11.59 -3.48 2.89
N ILE A 33 -11.22 -3.76 1.65
CA ILE A 33 -11.32 -2.86 0.51
C ILE A 33 -12.27 -3.46 -0.52
N PRO A 34 -13.37 -2.77 -0.87
CA PRO A 34 -14.30 -3.31 -1.85
C PRO A 34 -13.62 -3.48 -3.21
N SER A 35 -13.62 -4.71 -3.71
CA SER A 35 -13.10 -5.08 -5.04
C SER A 35 -14.21 -5.58 -5.97
N THR A 36 -15.35 -6.01 -5.42
CA THR A 36 -16.45 -6.63 -6.16
C THR A 36 -17.33 -5.60 -6.85
N GLY A 37 -17.76 -5.91 -8.08
CA GLY A 37 -18.81 -5.22 -8.81
C GLY A 37 -19.48 -6.18 -9.80
N ASP A 38 -20.48 -5.71 -10.56
CA ASP A 38 -21.26 -6.53 -11.50
C ASP A 38 -20.47 -6.95 -12.78
N PHE A 39 -19.14 -6.76 -12.77
CA PHE A 39 -18.28 -6.99 -13.92
C PHE A 39 -17.42 -8.25 -13.73
N TYR A 40 -17.03 -8.86 -14.84
CA TYR A 40 -16.16 -10.06 -14.84
C TYR A 40 -14.80 -9.82 -14.17
N VAL A 41 -14.34 -8.57 -14.14
CA VAL A 41 -13.08 -8.16 -13.50
C VAL A 41 -13.38 -7.27 -12.31
N ASN A 42 -12.76 -7.59 -11.18
CA ASN A 42 -12.84 -6.80 -9.96
C ASN A 42 -12.27 -5.39 -10.16
N SER A 43 -12.89 -4.41 -9.51
CA SER A 43 -12.43 -3.04 -9.50
C SER A 43 -11.22 -2.86 -8.58
N THR A 44 -10.17 -2.22 -9.08
CA THR A 44 -8.99 -1.83 -8.30
C THR A 44 -9.04 -0.38 -7.83
N ALA A 45 -10.08 0.38 -8.16
CA ALA A 45 -10.15 1.81 -7.89
C ALA A 45 -10.06 2.14 -6.39
N ALA A 46 -10.81 1.42 -5.57
CA ALA A 46 -10.78 1.58 -4.11
C ALA A 46 -9.41 1.22 -3.52
N TRP A 47 -8.74 0.22 -4.10
CA TRP A 47 -7.38 -0.17 -3.71
C TRP A 47 -6.38 0.94 -4.00
N VAL A 48 -6.41 1.51 -5.20
CA VAL A 48 -5.52 2.61 -5.59
C VAL A 48 -5.75 3.82 -4.70
N ALA A 49 -7.01 4.22 -4.49
CA ALA A 49 -7.35 5.37 -3.66
C ALA A 49 -6.85 5.23 -2.22
N LEU A 50 -6.99 4.03 -1.62
CA LEU A 50 -6.46 3.77 -0.28
C LEU A 50 -4.93 3.87 -0.24
N LEU A 51 -4.25 3.25 -1.20
CA LEU A 51 -2.79 3.25 -1.26
C LEU A 51 -2.25 4.67 -1.42
N GLU A 52 -2.85 5.50 -2.28
CA GLU A 52 -2.50 6.92 -2.41
C GLU A 52 -2.70 7.69 -1.11
N GLY A 53 -3.80 7.44 -0.40
CA GLY A 53 -4.05 8.02 0.92
C GLY A 53 -2.98 7.65 1.94
N ILE A 54 -2.63 6.36 2.04
CA ILE A 54 -1.58 5.87 2.94
C ILE A 54 -0.23 6.47 2.59
N LEU A 55 0.15 6.46 1.31
CA LEU A 55 1.40 7.06 0.84
C LEU A 55 1.47 8.55 1.15
N THR A 56 0.35 9.27 0.97
CA THR A 56 0.25 10.69 1.31
C THR A 56 0.45 10.93 2.80
N LEU A 57 -0.16 10.11 3.66
CA LEU A 57 0.02 10.21 5.12
C LEU A 57 1.45 9.89 5.53
N VAL A 58 2.04 8.82 4.99
CA VAL A 58 3.44 8.45 5.26
C VAL A 58 4.40 9.54 4.78
N ALA A 59 4.19 10.11 3.60
CA ALA A 59 4.99 11.20 3.08
C ALA A 59 4.89 12.46 3.94
N ARG A 60 3.70 12.73 4.51
CA ARG A 60 3.50 13.84 5.46
C ARG A 60 4.23 13.57 6.78
N GLU A 61 4.16 12.36 7.29
CA GLU A 61 4.81 11.97 8.56
C GLU A 61 6.34 11.98 8.47
N LEU A 62 6.90 11.46 7.37
CA LEU A 62 8.35 11.48 7.09
C LEU A 62 8.90 12.88 6.80
N GLY A 63 8.03 13.87 6.58
CA GLY A 63 8.39 15.27 6.42
C GLY A 63 9.46 15.52 5.33
N ASP A 64 10.56 16.16 5.72
CA ASP A 64 11.60 16.60 4.79
C ASP A 64 12.46 15.45 4.23
N GLU A 65 12.43 14.27 4.84
CA GLU A 65 13.15 13.09 4.34
C GLU A 65 12.44 12.49 3.11
N ALA A 66 11.11 12.36 3.14
CA ALA A 66 10.34 11.92 1.98
C ALA A 66 10.51 12.87 0.79
N LYS A 67 10.51 14.19 1.05
CA LYS A 67 10.77 15.20 0.01
C LYS A 67 12.19 15.11 -0.56
N ARG A 68 13.19 14.78 0.25
CA ARG A 68 14.59 14.60 -0.20
C ARG A 68 14.72 13.37 -1.11
N THR A 69 14.11 12.25 -0.74
CA THR A 69 14.12 11.02 -1.54
C THR A 69 13.38 11.18 -2.87
N LEU A 70 12.23 11.89 -2.87
CA LEU A 70 11.51 12.25 -4.09
C LEU A 70 12.35 13.11 -5.02
N ARG A 71 12.94 14.20 -4.51
CA ARG A 71 13.83 15.08 -5.31
C ARG A 71 15.06 14.35 -5.83
N SER A 72 15.63 13.42 -5.07
CA SER A 72 16.76 12.62 -5.51
C SER A 72 16.39 11.69 -6.67
N ARG A 73 15.19 11.10 -6.66
CA ARG A 73 14.65 10.34 -7.79
C ARG A 73 14.38 11.21 -9.02
N GLU A 74 13.76 12.38 -8.84
CA GLU A 74 13.51 13.32 -9.94
C GLU A 74 14.81 13.83 -10.57
N ALA A 75 15.82 14.14 -9.76
CA ALA A 75 17.14 14.55 -10.26
C ALA A 75 17.84 13.44 -11.05
N LEU A 76 17.65 12.17 -10.67
CA LEU A 76 18.15 11.02 -11.43
C LEU A 76 17.46 10.90 -12.79
N PHE A 77 16.13 11.05 -12.86
CA PHE A 77 15.40 11.02 -14.12
C PHE A 77 15.84 12.16 -15.07
N GLN A 78 16.05 13.37 -14.54
CA GLN A 78 16.59 14.48 -15.32
C GLN A 78 18.01 14.20 -15.83
N THR A 79 18.88 13.62 -15.00
CA THR A 79 20.26 13.27 -15.39
C THR A 79 20.30 12.19 -16.46
N LEU A 80 19.34 11.26 -16.43
CA LEU A 80 19.21 10.18 -17.41
C LEU A 80 18.51 10.62 -18.71
N GLY A 81 18.06 11.88 -18.81
CA GLY A 81 17.38 12.41 -19.99
C GLY A 81 15.99 11.83 -20.24
N ILE A 82 15.36 11.26 -19.22
CA ILE A 82 14.03 10.65 -19.30
C ILE A 82 13.03 11.67 -18.74
N SER A 83 12.33 12.38 -19.62
CA SER A 83 11.21 13.24 -19.24
C SER A 83 9.92 12.41 -19.18
N LEU A 84 9.12 12.59 -18.12
CA LEU A 84 7.75 12.08 -18.06
C LEU A 84 6.85 12.82 -19.05
#